data_AF-A0A5C0SMX8-F1
#
_entry.id   AF-A0A5C0SMX8-F1
#
_cell.length_a   1.000
_cell.length_b   1.000
_cell.length_c   1.000
_cell.angle_alpha   90.00
_cell.angle_beta   90.00
_cell.angle_gamma   90.00
#
_symmetry.space_group_name_H-M   'P 1'
#
loop_
_entity.id
_entity.type
_entity.pdbx_description
1 polymer ?
#
loop_
_entity_poly.entity_id
_entity_poly.type
_entity_poly.pdbx_seq_one_letter_code
_entity_poly.pdbx_strand_id
1 'polypeptide(L)'
;MQMEDVLDKLAQLSPREILGYAIASEEDAKRFYEALAAKSGEVLGDFFRDLAKAEASHKKILLKLHEDLFGDTSYVVPEGIPFAETSVKVDTVVNLIEAMRVALVNEKTAERIYSHLSEILPEHRGIFGFLAAQERAHYASIRSHVEYLEDVTQGQPEYVNAPIEFFGAQLELYLGPHTRQ
;
A
#
# COMPACT_ATOMS: atom_id res chain seq x y z
N MET A 1 3.19 -13.31 10.74
CA MET A 1 3.19 -14.32 9.66
C MET A 1 4.11 -13.79 8.57
N GLN A 2 5.01 -14.61 8.03
CA GLN A 2 5.94 -14.14 6.99
C GLN A 2 5.17 -13.94 5.68
N MET A 3 5.62 -13.00 4.83
CA MET A 3 5.02 -12.71 3.52
C MET A 3 4.88 -13.97 2.64
N GLU A 4 5.86 -14.87 2.73
CA GLU A 4 5.90 -16.13 1.97
C GLU A 4 4.72 -17.05 2.36
N ASP A 5 4.36 -17.09 3.64
CA ASP A 5 3.21 -17.86 4.14
C ASP A 5 1.86 -17.38 3.56
N VAL A 6 1.73 -16.09 3.22
CA VAL A 6 0.51 -15.53 2.62
C VAL A 6 0.31 -16.09 1.22
N LEU A 7 1.37 -16.10 0.41
CA LEU A 7 1.29 -16.53 -0.99
C LEU A 7 1.13 -18.03 -1.11
N ASP A 8 1.79 -18.80 -0.25
CA ASP A 8 1.62 -20.25 -0.21
C ASP A 8 0.18 -20.63 0.13
N LYS A 9 -0.46 -19.88 1.04
CA LYS A 9 -1.89 -20.06 1.34
C LYS A 9 -2.78 -19.62 0.18
N LEU A 10 -2.52 -18.46 -0.42
CA LEU A 10 -3.31 -17.94 -1.54
C LEU A 10 -3.23 -18.86 -2.77
N ALA A 11 -2.10 -19.50 -3.02
CA ALA A 11 -1.93 -20.46 -4.11
C ALA A 11 -2.81 -21.72 -3.97
N GLN A 12 -3.34 -22.01 -2.78
CA GLN A 12 -4.28 -23.11 -2.54
C GLN A 12 -5.75 -22.69 -2.70
N LEU A 13 -6.02 -21.40 -2.89
CA LEU A 13 -7.37 -20.86 -3.01
C LEU A 13 -7.87 -20.85 -4.45
N SER A 14 -9.19 -20.81 -4.61
CA SER A 14 -9.80 -20.58 -5.92
C SER A 14 -9.57 -19.14 -6.40
N PRO A 15 -9.58 -18.88 -7.73
CA PRO A 15 -9.50 -17.52 -8.25
C PRO A 15 -10.55 -16.56 -7.67
N ARG A 16 -11.75 -17.07 -7.33
CA ARG A 16 -12.82 -16.28 -6.69
C ARG A 16 -12.42 -15.81 -5.30
N GLU A 17 -11.83 -16.69 -4.50
CA GLU A 17 -11.35 -16.39 -3.15
C GLU A 17 -10.14 -15.45 -3.16
N ILE A 18 -9.18 -15.66 -4.07
CA ILE A 18 -8.03 -14.76 -4.23
C ILE A 18 -8.50 -13.36 -4.63
N LEU A 19 -9.46 -13.26 -5.56
CA LEU A 19 -10.00 -11.97 -5.98
C LEU A 19 -10.79 -11.30 -4.85
N GLY A 20 -11.56 -12.06 -4.07
CA GLY A 20 -12.25 -11.55 -2.89
C GLY A 20 -11.29 -11.01 -1.82
N TYR A 21 -10.19 -11.71 -1.57
CA TYR A 21 -9.11 -11.24 -0.70
C TYR A 21 -8.47 -9.94 -1.23
N ALA A 22 -8.19 -9.87 -2.54
CA ALA A 22 -7.63 -8.67 -3.16
C ALA A 22 -8.58 -7.46 -3.02
N ILE A 23 -9.88 -7.62 -3.30
CA ILE A 23 -10.87 -6.55 -3.15
C ILE A 23 -10.93 -6.00 -1.71
N ALA A 24 -10.86 -6.89 -0.71
CA ALA A 24 -10.82 -6.48 0.68
C ALA A 24 -9.51 -5.76 1.04
N SER A 25 -8.39 -6.27 0.53
CA SER A 25 -7.06 -5.68 0.75
C SER A 25 -6.98 -4.25 0.21
N GLU A 26 -7.57 -3.96 -0.95
CA GLU A 26 -7.65 -2.61 -1.52
C GLU A 26 -8.45 -1.62 -0.65
N GLU A 27 -9.54 -2.08 -0.03
CA GLU A 27 -10.31 -1.24 0.90
C GLU A 27 -9.51 -0.92 2.16
N ASP A 28 -8.78 -1.89 2.69
CA ASP A 28 -7.95 -1.72 3.88
C ASP A 28 -6.72 -0.84 3.58
N ALA A 29 -6.07 -1.02 2.43
CA ALA A 29 -4.97 -0.17 1.97
C ALA A 29 -5.43 1.28 1.78
N LYS A 30 -6.58 1.51 1.14
CA LYS A 30 -7.20 2.83 1.04
C LYS A 30 -7.36 3.48 2.42
N ARG A 31 -7.96 2.78 3.38
CA ARG A 31 -8.20 3.31 4.74
C ARG A 31 -6.89 3.60 5.46
N PHE A 32 -5.90 2.75 5.26
CA PHE A 32 -4.57 2.94 5.83
C PHE A 32 -3.92 4.22 5.30
N TYR A 33 -3.92 4.44 3.99
CA TYR A 33 -3.38 5.66 3.39
C TYR A 33 -4.18 6.91 3.76
N GLU A 34 -5.51 6.83 3.89
CA GLU A 34 -6.34 7.92 4.42
C GLU A 34 -5.93 8.29 5.87
N ALA A 35 -5.63 7.30 6.70
CA ALA A 35 -5.17 7.52 8.07
C ALA A 35 -3.77 8.14 8.12
N LEU A 36 -2.82 7.67 7.30
CA LEU A 36 -1.49 8.27 7.18
C LEU A 36 -1.56 9.71 6.67
N ALA A 37 -2.38 9.97 5.66
CA ALA A 37 -2.59 11.31 5.12
C ALA A 37 -3.12 12.30 6.16
N ALA A 38 -4.03 11.86 7.04
CA ALA A 38 -4.61 12.69 8.09
C ALA A 38 -3.63 13.05 9.22
N LYS A 39 -2.49 12.33 9.31
CA LYS A 39 -1.46 12.52 10.34
C LYS A 39 -0.16 13.12 9.81
N SER A 40 -0.05 13.28 8.50
CA SER A 40 1.14 13.79 7.82
C SER A 40 1.01 15.27 7.49
N GLY A 41 2.14 15.93 7.21
CA GLY A 41 2.18 17.29 6.66
C GLY A 41 1.49 17.41 5.29
N GLU A 42 1.51 18.60 4.68
CA GLU A 42 0.84 18.87 3.40
C GLU A 42 1.37 17.96 2.28
N VAL A 43 2.68 17.95 2.03
CA VAL A 43 3.28 17.22 0.89
C VAL A 43 3.16 15.72 1.04
N LEU A 44 3.56 15.20 2.21
CA LEU A 44 3.47 13.75 2.47
C LEU A 44 2.01 13.31 2.62
N GLY A 45 1.15 14.18 3.15
CA GLY A 45 -0.29 13.95 3.18
C GLY A 45 -0.91 13.85 1.80
N ASP A 46 -0.50 14.69 0.85
CA ASP A 46 -0.94 14.61 -0.56
C ASP A 46 -0.47 13.32 -1.22
N PHE A 47 0.77 12.93 -0.99
CA PHE A 47 1.30 11.64 -1.45
C PHE A 47 0.42 10.47 -0.99
N PHE A 48 0.10 10.38 0.31
CA PHE A 48 -0.78 9.34 0.82
C PHE A 48 -2.23 9.46 0.31
N ARG A 49 -2.75 10.67 0.11
CA ARG A 49 -4.07 10.87 -0.51
C ARG A 49 -4.11 10.32 -1.94
N ASP A 50 -3.03 10.46 -2.69
CA ASP A 50 -2.95 9.96 -4.06
C ASP A 50 -2.87 8.42 -4.09
N LEU A 51 -2.10 7.81 -3.18
CA LEU A 51 -2.15 6.35 -2.98
C LEU A 51 -3.55 5.87 -2.63
N ALA A 52 -4.24 6.50 -1.67
CA ALA A 52 -5.61 6.13 -1.31
C ALA A 52 -6.61 6.19 -2.49
N LYS A 53 -6.44 7.16 -3.41
CA LYS A 53 -7.25 7.26 -4.64
C LYS A 53 -6.93 6.13 -5.63
N ALA A 54 -5.66 5.71 -5.71
CA ALA A 54 -5.24 4.59 -6.53
C ALA A 54 -5.90 3.29 -6.05
N GLU A 55 -5.83 2.98 -4.75
CA GLU A 55 -6.45 1.77 -4.18
C GLU A 55 -7.96 1.76 -4.33
N ALA A 56 -8.60 2.92 -4.17
CA ALA A 56 -10.03 3.07 -4.44
C ALA A 56 -10.39 2.77 -5.92
N SER A 57 -9.46 3.03 -6.85
CA SER A 57 -9.62 2.76 -8.26
C SER A 57 -9.33 1.30 -8.58
N HIS A 58 -8.32 0.70 -7.98
CA HIS A 58 -8.02 -0.74 -8.06
C HIS A 58 -9.20 -1.57 -7.59
N LYS A 59 -9.77 -1.25 -6.42
CA LYS A 59 -10.99 -1.91 -5.92
C LYS A 59 -12.13 -1.91 -6.93
N LYS A 60 -12.37 -0.78 -7.61
CA LYS A 60 -13.43 -0.69 -8.64
C LYS A 60 -13.15 -1.61 -9.83
N ILE A 61 -11.89 -1.68 -10.26
CA ILE A 61 -11.45 -2.59 -11.33
C ILE A 61 -11.70 -4.05 -10.91
N LEU A 62 -11.28 -4.43 -9.70
CA LEU A 62 -11.43 -5.80 -9.21
C LEU A 62 -12.89 -6.20 -9.00
N LEU A 63 -13.74 -5.30 -8.50
CA LEU A 63 -15.19 -5.53 -8.40
C LEU A 63 -15.80 -5.78 -9.78
N LYS A 64 -15.36 -5.03 -10.80
CA LYS A 64 -15.84 -5.26 -12.16
C LYS A 64 -15.37 -6.61 -12.70
N LEU A 65 -14.12 -6.98 -12.46
CA LEU A 65 -13.60 -8.30 -12.84
C LEU A 65 -14.32 -9.43 -12.11
N HIS A 66 -14.66 -9.25 -10.83
CA HIS A 66 -15.40 -10.24 -10.06
C HIS A 66 -16.81 -10.44 -10.63
N GLU A 67 -17.49 -9.35 -10.99
CA GLU A 67 -18.79 -9.41 -11.68
C GLU A 67 -18.69 -10.13 -13.03
N ASP A 68 -17.68 -9.79 -13.84
CA ASP A 68 -17.50 -10.38 -15.16
C ASP A 68 -17.17 -11.88 -15.10
N LEU A 69 -16.41 -12.31 -14.08
CA LEU A 69 -15.98 -13.70 -13.90
C LEU A 69 -17.02 -14.58 -13.19
N PHE A 70 -17.75 -14.03 -12.22
CA PHE A 70 -18.58 -14.82 -11.30
C PHE A 70 -20.07 -14.40 -11.27
N GLY A 71 -20.44 -13.36 -12.01
CA GLY A 71 -21.82 -12.93 -12.20
C GLY A 71 -22.40 -12.04 -11.09
N ASP A 72 -21.61 -11.68 -10.08
CA ASP A 72 -22.01 -10.80 -8.98
C ASP A 72 -20.81 -10.03 -8.41
N THR A 73 -21.06 -9.06 -7.53
CA THR A 73 -20.02 -8.36 -6.75
C THR A 73 -19.90 -8.91 -5.32
N SER A 74 -20.50 -10.07 -5.05
CA SER A 74 -20.49 -10.72 -3.76
C SER A 74 -19.25 -11.59 -3.62
N TYR A 75 -18.29 -11.11 -2.83
CA TYR A 75 -17.05 -11.81 -2.54
C TYR A 75 -16.98 -12.25 -1.08
N VAL A 76 -16.22 -13.31 -0.83
CA VAL A 76 -15.86 -13.77 0.52
C VAL A 76 -14.39 -13.47 0.77
N VAL A 77 -14.07 -13.10 2.00
CA VAL A 77 -12.68 -12.98 2.45
C VAL A 77 -12.29 -14.31 3.09
N PRO A 78 -11.26 -15.00 2.58
CA PRO A 78 -10.79 -16.27 3.14
C PRO A 78 -10.39 -16.12 4.61
N GLU A 79 -10.85 -17.04 5.47
CA GLU A 79 -10.45 -17.06 6.88
C GLU A 79 -8.98 -17.48 7.05
N GLY A 80 -8.31 -16.97 8.09
CA GLY A 80 -6.95 -17.40 8.44
C GLY A 80 -5.83 -16.83 7.58
N ILE A 81 -6.14 -15.87 6.70
CA ILE A 81 -5.17 -15.01 6.01
C ILE A 81 -5.28 -13.62 6.62
N PRO A 82 -4.36 -13.23 7.52
CA PRO A 82 -4.38 -11.91 8.13
C PRO A 82 -4.13 -10.84 7.07
N PHE A 83 -4.95 -9.80 7.10
CA PHE A 83 -4.54 -8.51 6.54
C PHE A 83 -3.34 -7.99 7.33
N ALA A 84 -2.44 -7.27 6.68
CA ALA A 84 -1.41 -6.57 7.41
C ALA A 84 -2.06 -5.55 8.36
N GLU A 85 -1.50 -5.38 9.55
CA GLU A 85 -2.04 -4.51 10.58
C GLU A 85 -2.07 -3.06 10.10
N THR A 86 -3.26 -2.55 9.78
CA THR A 86 -3.47 -1.17 9.30
C THR A 86 -3.60 -0.15 10.43
N SER A 87 -3.61 -0.59 11.69
CA SER A 87 -3.67 0.29 12.85
C SER A 87 -2.27 0.61 13.37
N VAL A 88 -1.65 1.65 12.82
CA VAL A 88 -0.43 2.20 13.40
C VAL A 88 -0.74 3.52 14.08
N LYS A 89 -0.31 3.67 15.33
CA LYS A 89 -0.36 4.94 16.05
C LYS A 89 0.79 5.81 15.54
N VAL A 90 0.48 6.75 14.67
CA VAL A 90 1.44 7.59 13.96
C VAL A 90 1.57 8.93 14.69
N ASP A 91 2.31 8.93 15.80
CA ASP A 91 2.55 10.11 16.64
C ASP A 91 3.95 10.71 16.42
N THR A 92 4.92 9.87 16.08
CA THR A 92 6.35 10.25 15.93
C THR A 92 6.87 9.86 14.56
N VAL A 93 8.00 10.44 14.15
CA VAL A 93 8.67 10.10 12.88
C VAL A 93 9.03 8.62 12.81
N VAL A 94 9.53 8.01 13.90
CA VAL A 94 9.78 6.57 13.92
C VAL A 94 8.50 5.76 13.70
N ASN A 95 7.37 6.16 14.29
CA ASN A 95 6.11 5.46 14.06
C ASN A 95 5.62 5.61 12.61
N LEU A 96 5.87 6.75 11.99
CA LEU A 96 5.58 6.96 10.56
C LEU A 96 6.45 6.06 9.68
N ILE A 97 7.76 5.98 9.94
CA ILE A 97 8.67 5.08 9.21
C ILE A 97 8.21 3.63 9.35
N GLU A 98 7.88 3.18 10.57
CA GLU A 98 7.36 1.82 10.76
C GLU A 98 6.04 1.59 10.00
N ALA A 99 5.13 2.58 10.01
CA ALA A 99 3.89 2.48 9.23
C ALA A 99 4.16 2.39 7.72
N MET A 100 5.12 3.14 7.20
CA MET A 100 5.50 3.08 5.79
C MET A 100 6.20 1.75 5.44
N ARG A 101 6.93 1.13 6.37
CA ARG A 101 7.45 -0.23 6.18
C ARG A 101 6.32 -1.26 6.10
N VAL A 102 5.24 -1.10 6.88
CA VAL A 102 4.03 -1.90 6.71
C VAL A 102 3.40 -1.67 5.34
N ALA A 103 3.36 -0.41 4.87
CA ALA A 103 2.89 -0.10 3.51
C ALA A 103 3.69 -0.86 2.44
N LEU A 104 5.02 -0.88 2.53
CA LEU A 104 5.89 -1.64 1.61
C LEU A 104 5.56 -3.13 1.56
N VAL A 105 5.25 -3.72 2.71
CA VAL A 105 4.80 -5.11 2.81
C VAL A 105 3.46 -5.27 2.07
N ASN A 106 2.52 -4.36 2.25
CA ASN A 106 1.20 -4.41 1.60
C ASN A 106 1.31 -4.32 0.08
N GLU A 107 2.01 -3.31 -0.43
CA GLU A 107 2.25 -3.11 -1.87
C GLU A 107 2.91 -4.34 -2.49
N LYS A 108 3.91 -4.91 -1.80
CA LYS A 108 4.60 -6.09 -2.30
C LYS A 108 3.70 -7.33 -2.30
N THR A 109 2.79 -7.43 -1.35
CA THR A 109 1.78 -8.50 -1.30
C THR A 109 0.84 -8.37 -2.50
N ALA A 110 0.27 -7.19 -2.71
CA ALA A 110 -0.67 -6.91 -3.80
C ALA A 110 -0.03 -7.14 -5.16
N GLU A 111 1.20 -6.66 -5.38
CA GLU A 111 1.99 -6.90 -6.60
C GLU A 111 2.07 -8.41 -6.93
N ARG A 112 2.36 -9.24 -5.93
CA ARG A 112 2.52 -10.68 -6.10
C ARG A 112 1.19 -11.38 -6.35
N ILE A 113 0.12 -10.96 -5.68
CA ILE A 113 -1.24 -11.46 -5.91
C ILE A 113 -1.67 -11.18 -7.35
N TYR A 114 -1.50 -9.95 -7.83
CA TYR A 114 -1.86 -9.60 -9.20
C TYR A 114 -1.00 -10.31 -10.23
N SER A 115 0.30 -10.47 -9.96
CA SER A 115 1.19 -11.27 -10.82
C SER A 115 0.68 -12.70 -10.96
N HIS A 116 0.31 -13.34 -9.84
CA HIS A 116 -0.24 -14.69 -9.81
C HIS A 116 -1.59 -14.79 -10.52
N LEU A 117 -2.51 -13.85 -10.27
CA LEU A 117 -3.81 -13.78 -10.98
C LEU A 117 -3.60 -13.64 -12.50
N SER A 118 -2.60 -12.89 -12.95
CA SER A 118 -2.26 -12.77 -14.37
C SER A 118 -1.79 -14.09 -15.01
N GLU A 119 -1.23 -15.00 -14.20
CA GLU A 119 -0.79 -16.32 -14.64
C GLU A 119 -1.96 -17.30 -14.74
N ILE A 120 -2.81 -17.35 -13.70
CA ILE A 120 -3.91 -18.32 -13.61
C ILE A 120 -5.19 -17.88 -14.35
N LEU A 121 -5.34 -16.59 -14.67
CA LEU A 121 -6.42 -16.04 -15.49
C LEU A 121 -5.87 -15.39 -16.77
N PRO A 122 -5.38 -16.19 -17.76
CA PRO A 122 -4.67 -15.68 -18.92
C PRO A 122 -5.51 -14.76 -19.81
N GLU A 123 -6.84 -14.91 -19.83
CA GLU A 123 -7.76 -14.03 -20.55
C GLU A 123 -7.79 -12.60 -19.97
N HIS A 124 -7.43 -12.45 -18.68
CA HIS A 124 -7.35 -11.17 -17.96
C HIS A 124 -5.91 -10.78 -17.63
N ARG A 125 -4.90 -11.41 -18.25
CA ARG A 125 -3.48 -11.15 -17.99
C ARG A 125 -3.12 -9.67 -18.11
N GLY A 126 -3.68 -8.97 -19.09
CA GLY A 126 -3.37 -7.56 -19.33
C GLY A 126 -3.73 -6.65 -18.15
N ILE A 127 -4.92 -6.81 -17.57
CA ILE A 127 -5.38 -5.95 -16.47
C ILE A 127 -4.68 -6.29 -15.16
N PHE A 128 -4.48 -7.58 -14.86
CA PHE A 128 -3.73 -7.98 -13.67
C PHE A 128 -2.24 -7.61 -13.77
N GLY A 129 -1.63 -7.72 -14.95
CA GLY A 129 -0.28 -7.23 -15.17
C GLY A 129 -0.14 -5.72 -15.00
N PHE A 130 -1.17 -4.96 -15.39
CA PHE A 130 -1.23 -3.52 -15.16
C PHE A 130 -1.31 -3.18 -13.66
N LEU A 131 -2.23 -3.80 -12.92
CA LEU A 131 -2.33 -3.61 -11.46
C LEU A 131 -1.02 -3.98 -10.76
N ALA A 132 -0.42 -5.13 -11.08
CA ALA A 132 0.88 -5.53 -10.54
C ALA A 132 1.99 -4.51 -10.83
N ALA A 133 1.95 -3.82 -11.97
CA ALA A 133 2.91 -2.76 -12.28
C ALA A 133 2.66 -1.49 -11.47
N GLN A 134 1.39 -1.15 -11.17
CA GLN A 134 1.03 -0.02 -10.31
C GLN A 134 1.52 -0.26 -8.87
N GLU A 135 1.28 -1.43 -8.28
CA GLU A 135 1.75 -1.70 -6.90
C GLU A 135 3.27 -1.72 -6.79
N ARG A 136 3.96 -2.17 -7.85
CA ARG A 136 5.43 -2.08 -7.91
C ARG A 136 5.89 -0.61 -7.91
N ALA A 137 5.15 0.28 -8.56
CA ALA A 137 5.46 1.70 -8.59
C ALA A 137 5.16 2.37 -7.23
N HIS A 138 4.04 2.02 -6.59
CA HIS A 138 3.72 2.45 -5.22
C HIS A 138 4.79 2.00 -4.22
N TYR A 139 5.20 0.73 -4.26
CA TYR A 139 6.31 0.21 -3.46
C TYR A 139 7.57 1.06 -3.64
N ALA A 140 7.94 1.37 -4.89
CA ALA A 140 9.16 2.12 -5.18
C ALA A 140 9.08 3.57 -4.66
N SER A 141 7.93 4.23 -4.78
CA SER A 141 7.74 5.60 -4.28
C SER A 141 7.75 5.65 -2.76
N ILE A 142 7.04 4.74 -2.08
CA ILE A 142 7.04 4.62 -0.62
C ILE A 142 8.46 4.34 -0.12
N ARG A 143 9.19 3.43 -0.77
CA ARG A 143 10.55 3.07 -0.34
C ARG A 143 11.47 4.27 -0.41
N SER A 144 11.37 5.08 -1.46
CA SER A 144 12.15 6.32 -1.59
C SER A 144 11.89 7.28 -0.42
N HIS A 145 10.65 7.41 0.04
CA HIS A 145 10.32 8.23 1.21
C HIS A 145 10.85 7.62 2.52
N VAL A 146 10.78 6.30 2.67
CA VAL A 146 11.33 5.59 3.84
C VAL A 146 12.85 5.79 3.93
N GLU A 147 13.57 5.52 2.84
CA GLU A 147 15.03 5.67 2.77
C GLU A 147 15.46 7.11 3.10
N TYR A 148 14.72 8.09 2.59
CA TYR A 148 14.96 9.51 2.90
C TYR A 148 14.73 9.82 4.38
N LEU A 149 13.61 9.38 4.96
CA LEU A 149 13.30 9.62 6.38
C LEU A 149 14.30 8.93 7.31
N GLU A 150 14.79 7.75 6.94
CA GLU A 150 15.83 7.04 7.67
C GLU A 150 17.18 7.78 7.63
N ASP A 151 17.58 8.27 6.45
CA ASP A 151 18.82 9.04 6.28
C ASP A 151 18.81 10.34 7.12
N VAL A 152 17.71 11.11 7.06
CA VAL A 152 17.62 12.37 7.82
C VAL A 152 17.49 12.15 9.33
N THR A 153 17.03 10.98 9.78
CA THR A 153 16.92 10.66 11.22
C THR A 153 18.14 9.90 11.75
N GLN A 154 19.08 9.52 10.90
CA GLN A 154 20.21 8.67 11.27
C GLN A 154 21.10 9.36 12.32
N GLY A 155 21.17 8.76 13.50
CA GLY A 155 22.06 9.22 14.59
C GLY A 155 21.58 10.47 15.32
N GLN A 156 20.33 10.90 15.14
CA GLN A 156 19.78 12.09 15.79
C GLN A 156 18.52 11.77 16.62
N PRO A 157 18.66 11.36 17.90
CA PRO A 157 17.56 10.91 18.76
C PRO A 157 16.43 11.93 18.96
N GLU A 158 16.76 13.22 18.88
CA GLU A 158 15.83 14.35 18.96
C GLU A 158 14.83 14.39 17.81
N TYR A 159 15.23 13.86 16.66
CA TYR A 159 14.47 13.83 15.41
C TYR A 159 13.63 12.55 15.29
N VAL A 160 14.15 11.43 15.80
CA VAL A 160 13.46 10.12 15.84
C VAL A 160 12.14 10.18 16.64
N ASN A 161 12.16 10.86 17.79
CA ASN A 161 11.00 10.95 18.70
C ASN A 161 10.21 12.25 18.54
N ALA A 162 10.54 13.08 17.55
CA ALA A 162 9.83 14.33 17.34
C ALA A 162 8.39 14.06 16.90
N PRO A 163 7.43 14.93 17.27
CA PRO A 163 6.10 14.90 16.69
C PRO A 163 6.20 15.13 15.18
N ILE A 164 5.39 14.40 14.42
CA ILE A 164 5.38 14.45 12.94
C ILE A 164 5.13 15.88 12.41
N GLU A 165 4.35 16.66 13.16
CA GLU A 165 4.00 18.05 12.86
C GLU A 165 5.22 18.98 12.79
N PHE A 166 6.26 18.74 13.60
CA PHE A 166 7.50 19.54 13.58
C PHE A 166 8.37 19.25 12.35
N PHE A 167 8.20 18.07 11.75
CA PHE A 167 8.94 17.63 10.57
C PHE A 167 8.28 18.00 9.24
N GLY A 168 6.96 18.21 9.24
CA GLY A 168 6.23 18.66 8.05
C GLY A 168 6.84 19.94 7.46
N ALA A 169 7.07 20.96 8.28
CA ALA A 169 7.59 22.24 7.80
C ALA A 169 9.04 22.21 7.27
N GLN A 170 9.87 21.24 7.71
CA GLN A 170 11.31 21.23 7.44
C GLN A 170 11.71 20.27 6.30
N LEU A 171 10.97 19.17 6.09
CA LEU A 171 11.16 18.26 4.95
C LEU A 171 10.42 18.74 3.69
N GLU A 172 9.31 19.47 3.82
CA GLU A 172 8.57 20.04 2.68
C GLU A 172 9.42 21.03 1.85
N LEU A 173 10.32 21.75 2.52
CA LEU A 173 11.33 22.60 1.88
C LEU A 173 12.31 21.85 0.97
N TYR A 174 12.49 20.53 1.19
CA TYR A 174 13.41 19.67 0.44
C TYR A 174 12.71 18.70 -0.54
N LEU A 175 11.39 18.50 -0.40
CA LEU A 175 10.56 17.73 -1.34
C LEU A 175 10.01 18.59 -2.50
N GLY A 176 10.07 19.93 -2.37
CA GLY A 176 9.77 20.84 -3.48
C GLY A 176 10.82 20.77 -4.59
N PRO A 177 10.48 21.05 -5.87
CA PRO A 177 11.46 21.11 -6.93
C PRO A 177 12.51 22.15 -6.59
N HIS A 178 13.73 21.69 -6.27
CA HIS A 178 14.89 22.57 -6.17
C HIS A 178 15.19 23.11 -7.57
N THR A 179 14.64 24.28 -7.91
CA THR A 179 15.22 25.09 -8.97
C THR A 179 16.64 25.41 -8.53
N ARG A 180 17.62 24.76 -9.17
CA ARG A 180 19.01 25.21 -9.10
C ARG A 180 19.00 26.66 -9.58
N GLN A 181 19.24 27.60 -8.66
CA GLN A 181 19.63 28.96 -9.03
C GLN A 181 21.09 28.94 -9.49
#